data_AF-A0A2A5NXF9-F1
#
_entry.id   AF-A0A2A5NXF9-F1
#
_cell.length_a   1.000
_cell.length_b   1.000
_cell.length_c   1.000
_cell.angle_alpha   90.00
_cell.angle_beta   90.00
_cell.angle_gamma   90.00
#
_symmetry.space_group_name_H-M   'P 1'
#
loop_
_entity.id
_entity.type
_entity.pdbx_description
1 polymer ?
#
loop_
_entity_poly.entity_id
_entity_poly.type
_entity_poly.pdbx_seq_one_letter_code
_entity_poly.pdbx_strand_id
1 'polypeptide(L)' 'MRASPSGRIYAVVGGLHIGTASEALDAWEHMRGAGVVKVSPCHCTSPLAKSVLARLFAENYIENGVGCEIRLDDL' A
#
# COMPACT_ATOMS: atom_id res chain seq x y z
N MET A 1 4.04 -3.20 -19.25
CA MET A 1 3.12 -2.82 -18.14
C MET A 1 1.70 -3.04 -18.63
N ARG A 2 0.86 -3.78 -17.90
CA ARG A 2 -0.58 -3.92 -18.23
C ARG A 2 -1.33 -3.00 -17.28
N ALA A 3 -2.10 -2.06 -17.82
CA ALA A 3 -2.93 -1.16 -17.04
C ALA A 3 -4.36 -1.72 -16.94
N SER A 4 -5.09 -1.34 -15.90
CA SER A 4 -6.54 -1.58 -15.86
C SER A 4 -7.20 -0.80 -17.01
N PRO A 5 -8.30 -1.29 -17.61
CA PRO A 5 -9.02 -0.56 -18.66
C PRO A 5 -9.47 0.85 -18.23
N SER A 6 -9.71 1.04 -16.93
CA SER A 6 -10.08 2.32 -16.33
C SER A 6 -8.89 3.19 -15.92
N GLY A 7 -7.65 2.67 -15.98
CA GLY A 7 -6.46 3.33 -15.45
C GLY A 7 -6.41 3.50 -13.93
N ARG A 8 -7.42 3.01 -13.21
CA ARG A 8 -7.51 3.11 -11.74
C ARG A 8 -6.58 2.11 -11.06
N ILE A 9 -5.89 2.56 -10.02
CA ILE A 9 -5.07 1.74 -9.14
C ILE A 9 -5.92 1.37 -7.91
N TYR A 10 -6.24 0.09 -7.73
CA TYR A 10 -7.02 -0.37 -6.59
C TYR A 10 -6.15 -0.62 -5.35
N ALA A 11 -5.04 -1.34 -5.51
CA ALA A 11 -4.15 -1.72 -4.42
C ALA A 11 -2.67 -1.59 -4.82
N VAL A 12 -1.82 -1.25 -3.84
CA VAL A 12 -0.36 -1.26 -3.96
C VAL A 12 0.22 -2.32 -3.03
N VAL A 13 0.88 -3.32 -3.58
CA VAL A 13 1.46 -4.47 -2.84
C VAL A 13 2.94 -4.58 -3.20
N GLY A 14 3.83 -4.62 -2.20
CA GLY A 14 5.26 -4.78 -2.44
C GLY A 14 6.17 -3.96 -1.52
N GLY A 15 7.48 -4.02 -1.78
CA GLY A 15 8.45 -3.17 -1.12
C GLY A 15 8.45 -1.76 -1.69
N LEU A 16 8.33 -0.76 -0.82
CA LEU A 16 8.31 0.66 -1.18
C LEU A 16 9.67 1.34 -0.98
N HIS A 17 10.61 0.65 -0.32
CA HIS A 17 11.95 1.17 0.00
C HIS A 17 11.94 2.50 0.77
N ILE A 18 10.98 2.66 1.69
CA ILE A 18 10.86 3.84 2.58
C ILE A 18 11.13 3.46 4.04
N GLY A 19 11.73 4.40 4.78
CA GLY A 19 12.29 4.18 6.11
C GLY A 19 11.69 5.03 7.23
N THR A 20 11.11 6.18 6.89
CA THR A 20 10.75 7.22 7.86
C THR A 20 9.26 7.51 7.88
N ALA A 21 8.81 8.22 8.93
CA ALA A 21 7.43 8.68 9.02
C ALA A 21 7.09 9.74 7.96
N SER A 22 8.04 10.61 7.59
CA SER A 22 7.84 11.62 6.53
C SER A 22 7.64 10.94 5.19
N GLU A 23 8.51 10.00 4.81
CA GLU A 23 8.38 9.28 3.54
C GLU A 23 7.07 8.49 3.48
N ALA A 24 6.62 7.92 4.61
CA ALA A 24 5.34 7.23 4.68
C ALA A 24 4.15 8.18 4.51
N LEU A 25 4.21 9.39 5.08
CA LEU A 25 3.20 10.42 4.87
C LEU A 25 3.17 10.88 3.40
N ASP A 26 4.33 11.20 2.83
CA ASP A 26 4.47 11.62 1.43
C ASP A 26 3.92 10.54 0.48
N ALA A 27 4.28 9.27 0.72
CA ALA A 27 3.76 8.15 -0.06
C ALA A 27 2.24 8.01 0.06
N TRP A 28 1.68 8.16 1.27
CA TRP A 28 0.23 8.13 1.48
C TRP A 28 -0.48 9.26 0.74
N GLU A 29 0.04 10.49 0.75
CA GLU A 29 -0.56 11.62 0.03
C GLU A 29 -0.61 11.37 -1.48
N HIS A 30 0.49 10.86 -2.05
CA HIS A 30 0.55 10.49 -3.47
C HIS A 30 -0.43 9.36 -3.81
N MET A 31 -0.45 8.29 -3.01
CA MET A 31 -1.35 7.16 -3.22
C MET A 31 -2.83 7.58 -3.11
N ARG A 32 -3.16 8.42 -2.13
CA ARG A 32 -4.49 9.00 -1.96
C ARG A 32 -4.89 9.86 -3.16
N GLY A 33 -3.99 10.72 -3.65
CA GLY A 33 -4.21 11.53 -4.85
C GLY A 33 -4.43 10.70 -6.12
N ALA A 34 -3.78 9.54 -6.22
CA ALA A 34 -3.96 8.58 -7.32
C ALA A 34 -5.21 7.68 -7.17
N GLY A 35 -5.98 7.82 -6.09
CA GLY A 35 -7.19 7.03 -5.85
C GLY A 35 -6.93 5.58 -5.42
N VAL A 36 -5.73 5.29 -4.89
CA VAL A 36 -5.39 3.99 -4.31
C VAL A 36 -6.31 3.71 -3.12
N VAL A 37 -6.93 2.54 -3.12
CA VAL A 37 -7.85 2.14 -2.05
C VAL A 37 -7.09 1.39 -0.97
N LYS A 38 -6.32 0.36 -1.32
CA LYS A 38 -5.65 -0.55 -0.38
C LYS A 38 -4.12 -0.52 -0.49
N VAL A 39 -3.42 -0.78 0.61
CA VAL A 39 -1.95 -0.89 0.63
C VAL A 39 -1.50 -2.13 1.40
N SER A 40 -0.43 -2.77 0.93
CA SER A 40 0.18 -3.93 1.59
C SER A 40 1.71 -3.87 1.45
N PRO A 41 2.39 -2.98 2.20
CA PRO A 41 3.83 -2.77 2.08
C PRO A 41 4.63 -3.90 2.74
N CYS A 42 5.65 -4.43 2.06
CA CYS A 42 6.44 -5.57 2.54
C CYS A 42 7.95 -5.42 2.31
N HIS A 43 8.70 -6.50 2.57
CA HIS A 43 10.13 -6.63 2.28
C HIS A 43 10.99 -5.48 2.83
N CYS A 44 11.43 -4.55 1.98
CA CYS A 44 12.36 -3.47 2.30
C CYS A 44 11.72 -2.23 2.95
N THR A 45 10.39 -2.18 3.08
CA THR A 45 9.72 -1.09 3.82
C THR A 45 9.94 -1.27 5.32
N SER A 46 10.41 -0.23 6.00
CA SER A 46 10.73 -0.30 7.42
C SER A 46 9.49 -0.54 8.31
N PRO A 47 9.65 -1.10 9.52
CA PRO A 47 8.56 -1.23 10.48
C PRO A 47 7.88 0.10 10.83
N LEU A 48 8.65 1.19 10.93
CA LEU A 48 8.12 2.53 11.21
C LEU A 48 7.23 3.03 10.06
N ALA A 49 7.69 2.91 8.82
CA ALA A 49 6.89 3.32 7.68
C ALA A 49 5.61 2.46 7.54
N LYS A 50 5.71 1.15 7.80
CA LYS A 50 4.54 0.26 7.84
C LYS A 50 3.52 0.68 8.89
N SER A 51 3.94 1.05 10.10
CA SER A 51 3.01 1.45 11.17
C SER A 51 2.31 2.77 10.87
N VAL A 52 3.01 3.73 10.25
CA VAL A 52 2.42 4.99 9.78
C VAL A 52 1.39 4.72 8.68
N LEU A 53 1.75 3.92 7.67
CA LEU A 53 0.82 3.55 6.59
C LEU A 53 -0.39 2.76 7.12
N ALA A 54 -0.19 1.87 8.11
CA ALA A 54 -1.28 1.15 8.75
C ALA A 54 -2.28 2.08 9.43
N ARG A 55 -1.78 3.11 10.13
CA ARG A 55 -2.64 4.12 10.75
C ARG A 55 -3.37 4.99 9.73
N LEU A 56 -2.72 5.35 8.62
CA LEU A 56 -3.27 6.24 7.60
C LEU A 56 -4.27 5.55 6.66
N PHE A 57 -4.06 4.27 6.33
CA PHE A 57 -4.99 3.47 5.52
C PHE A 57 -6.08 2.77 6.33
N ALA A 58 -5.89 2.63 7.66
CA ALA A 58 -6.86 2.01 8.57
C ALA A 58 -7.35 0.65 8.07
N GLU A 59 -8.66 0.47 7.87
CA GLU A 59 -9.27 -0.77 7.36
C GLU A 59 -8.79 -1.17 5.96
N ASN A 60 -8.17 -0.26 5.22
CA ASN A 60 -7.60 -0.52 3.90
C ASN A 60 -6.12 -0.92 3.91
N TYR A 61 -5.50 -1.00 5.09
CA TYR A 61 -4.17 -1.58 5.23
C TYR A 61 -4.27 -3.10 5.33
N ILE A 62 -3.57 -3.81 4.45
CA ILE A 62 -3.48 -5.27 4.47
C ILE A 62 -2.12 -5.66 5.04
N GLU A 63 -2.12 -6.20 6.25
CA GLU A 63 -0.94 -6.85 6.82
C GLU A 63 -0.56 -8.09 6.00
N ASN A 64 0.73 -8.28 5.74
CA ASN A 64 1.22 -9.38 4.93
C ASN A 64 2.49 -10.04 5.48
N GLY A 65 2.77 -11.22 4.96
CA GLY A 65 3.92 -12.04 5.27
C GLY A 65 4.10 -13.14 4.23
N VAL A 66 5.12 -13.98 4.42
CA VAL A 66 5.34 -15.13 3.54
C VAL A 66 4.12 -16.07 3.59
N GLY A 67 3.64 -16.49 2.42
CA GLY A 67 2.45 -17.35 2.30
C GLY A 67 1.11 -16.62 2.41
N CYS A 68 1.10 -15.29 2.52
CA CYS A 68 -0.14 -14.50 2.50
C CYS A 68 -0.81 -14.56 1.12
N GLU A 69 -2.11 -14.82 1.11
CA GLU A 69 -2.96 -14.75 -0.08
C GLU A 69 -3.88 -13.52 0.03
N ILE A 70 -3.83 -12.63 -0.97
CA ILE A 70 -4.72 -11.46 -1.08
C ILE A 70 -5.72 -11.75 -2.20
N ARG A 71 -6.98 -11.99 -1.83
CA ARG A 71 -8.08 -12.20 -2.77
C ARG A 71 -8.81 -10.88 -3.01
N LEU A 72 -9.12 -10.60 -4.27
CA LEU A 72 -9.84 -9.41 -4.70
C LEU A 72 -11.23 -9.87 -5.14
N ASP A 73 -12.11 -10.06 -4.17
CA ASP A 73 -13.45 -10.61 -4.42
C ASP A 73 -14.46 -9.53 -4.86
N ASP A 74 -14.10 -8.25 -4.72
CA ASP A 74 -14.95 -7.07 -4.99
C ASP A 74 -14.49 -6.23 -6.21
N LEU A 75 -13.81 -6.84 -7.19
CA LEU A 75 -13.38 -6.17 -8.44
C LEU A 75 -14.20 -6.58 -9.66
#